data_AF-A0A4R3YQD5-F1
#
_entry.id   AF-A0A4R3YQD5-F1
#
_cell.length_a   1.000
_cell.length_b   1.000
_cell.length_c   1.000
_cell.angle_alpha   90.00
_cell.angle_beta   90.00
_cell.angle_gamma   90.00
#
_symmetry.space_group_name_H-M   'P 1'
#
loop_
_entity.id
_entity.type
_entity.pdbx_description
1 polymer ?
#
loop_
_entity_poly.entity_id
_entity_poly.type
_entity_poly.pdbx_seq_one_letter_code
_entity_poly.pdbx_strand_id
1 'polypeptide(L)' 'MRSVVLDEQKANMCGICGAKEPFIEYKQLEDIHFIWCNKCHTITFFKQPQSDDKKRLIENEMNFYKTDLKK' A
#
# COMPACT_ATOMS: atom_id res chain seq x y z
N MET A 1 -1.22 9.20 -5.69
CA MET A 1 -1.90 8.14 -4.91
C MET A 1 -2.00 8.62 -3.46
N ARG A 2 -2.99 8.19 -2.67
CA ARG A 2 -3.04 8.51 -1.22
C ARG A 2 -2.41 7.36 -0.45
N SER A 3 -1.48 7.67 0.46
CA SER A 3 -0.81 6.70 1.31
C SER A 3 -0.89 7.10 2.79
N VAL A 4 -1.02 6.12 3.68
CA VAL A 4 -1.12 6.31 5.14
C VAL A 4 -0.23 5.33 5.86
N VAL A 5 0.28 5.74 7.02
CA VAL A 5 1.05 4.88 7.93
C VAL A 5 0.07 4.40 9.00
N LEU A 6 -0.06 3.08 9.19
CA LEU A 6 -0.86 2.51 10.28
C LEU A 6 0.02 2.17 11.48
N ASP A 7 -0.50 2.44 12.67
CA ASP A 7 0.03 1.88 13.92
C ASP A 7 0.00 0.35 13.90
N GLU A 8 1.04 -0.29 14.44
CA GLU A 8 1.26 -1.75 14.43
C GLU A 8 0.06 -2.56 14.96
N GLN A 9 -0.81 -1.96 15.78
CA GLN A 9 -2.02 -2.60 16.33
C GLN A 9 -3.18 -2.74 15.33
N LYS A 10 -3.08 -2.14 14.13
CA LYS A 10 -4.08 -2.26 13.03
C LYS A 10 -3.49 -2.95 11.79
N ALA A 11 -2.50 -3.82 11.99
CA ALA A 11 -2.03 -4.70 10.94
C ALA A 11 -3.24 -5.49 10.38
N ASN A 12 -3.33 -5.62 9.06
CA ASN A 12 -4.36 -6.37 8.32
C ASN A 12 -5.61 -5.60 7.85
N MET A 13 -5.52 -4.28 7.71
CA MET A 13 -6.55 -3.52 6.98
C MET A 13 -5.96 -2.34 6.21
N CYS A 14 -6.70 -1.88 5.20
CA CYS A 14 -6.40 -0.64 4.52
C CYS A 14 -6.62 0.55 5.47
N GLY A 15 -5.60 1.38 5.66
CA GLY A 15 -5.67 2.55 6.56
C GLY A 15 -6.57 3.68 6.05
N ILE A 16 -7.02 3.63 4.79
CA ILE A 16 -7.90 4.64 4.19
C ILE A 16 -9.37 4.25 4.27
N CYS A 17 -9.73 3.07 3.75
CA CYS A 17 -11.12 2.65 3.62
C CYS A 17 -11.53 1.54 4.59
N GLY A 18 -10.60 1.05 5.41
CA GLY A 18 -10.82 -0.05 6.35
C GLY A 18 -11.09 -1.41 5.73
N ALA A 19 -10.84 -1.57 4.42
CA ALA A 19 -10.98 -2.86 3.76
C ALA A 19 -10.01 -3.90 4.34
N LYS A 20 -10.47 -5.14 4.42
CA LYS A 20 -9.69 -6.32 4.84
C LYS A 20 -9.63 -7.32 3.68
N GLU A 21 -9.06 -8.50 3.93
CA GLU A 21 -9.10 -9.60 2.97
C GLU A 21 -10.55 -9.89 2.53
N PRO A 22 -10.79 -10.23 1.25
CA PRO A 22 -9.82 -10.47 0.18
C PRO A 22 -9.41 -9.21 -0.61
N PHE A 23 -9.81 -8.01 -0.17
CA PHE A 23 -9.58 -6.76 -0.93
C PHE A 23 -8.21 -6.13 -0.72
N ILE A 24 -7.40 -6.68 0.17
CA ILE A 24 -6.06 -6.20 0.47
C ILE A 24 -5.02 -7.25 0.09
N GLU A 25 -3.86 -6.78 -0.36
CA GLU A 25 -2.69 -7.60 -0.65
C GLU A 25 -1.49 -7.08 0.16
N TYR A 26 -0.75 -7.99 0.77
CA TYR A 26 0.53 -7.66 1.39
C TYR A 26 1.61 -7.70 0.32
N LYS A 27 2.36 -6.61 0.19
CA LYS A 27 3.48 -6.50 -0.75
C LYS A 27 4.72 -6.01 -0.02
N GLN A 28 5.87 -6.40 -0.56
CA GLN A 28 7.19 -5.97 -0.09
C GLN A 28 7.99 -5.48 -1.29
N LEU A 29 8.64 -4.33 -1.14
CA LEU A 29 9.51 -3.74 -2.16
C LEU A 29 10.67 -3.01 -1.47
N GLU A 30 11.91 -3.28 -1.83
CA GLU A 30 13.11 -2.61 -1.26
C GLU A 30 13.09 -2.59 0.29
N ASP A 31 12.80 -3.75 0.90
CA ASP A 31 12.64 -3.96 2.35
C ASP A 31 11.47 -3.19 3.03
N ILE A 32 10.65 -2.49 2.26
CA ILE A 32 9.45 -1.82 2.76
C ILE A 32 8.25 -2.73 2.61
N HIS A 33 7.63 -3.05 3.74
CA HIS A 33 6.38 -3.79 3.79
C HIS A 33 5.21 -2.81 3.75
N PHE A 34 4.22 -3.11 2.91
CA PHE A 34 3.01 -2.32 2.80
C PHE A 34 1.82 -3.17 2.34
N ILE A 35 0.62 -2.64 2.56
CA ILE A 35 -0.63 -3.21 2.06
C ILE A 35 -1.05 -2.41 0.83
N TRP A 36 -1.35 -3.12 -0.24
CA TRP A 36 -2.10 -2.60 -1.37
C TRP A 36 -3.58 -2.90 -1.19
N CYS A 37 -4.44 -1.89 -1.34
CA CYS A 37 -5.89 -2.08 -1.28
C CYS A 37 -6.49 -2.06 -2.68
N ASN A 38 -7.01 -3.18 -3.17
CA ASN A 38 -7.69 -3.28 -4.46
C ASN A 38 -9.05 -2.57 -4.49
N LYS A 39 -9.66 -2.32 -3.33
CA LYS A 39 -10.95 -1.62 -3.26
C LYS A 39 -10.83 -0.13 -3.56
N CYS A 40 -9.85 0.55 -2.97
CA CYS A 40 -9.66 2.00 -3.13
C CYS A 40 -8.34 2.39 -3.83
N HIS A 41 -7.54 1.41 -4.22
CA HIS A 41 -6.25 1.59 -4.91
C HIS A 41 -5.30 2.50 -4.14
N THR A 42 -5.11 2.22 -2.86
CA THR A 42 -4.23 2.98 -1.96
C THR A 42 -3.22 2.08 -1.30
N ILE A 43 -2.09 2.68 -0.92
CA ILE A 43 -1.02 2.02 -0.18
C ILE A 43 -1.17 2.34 1.29
N THR A 44 -1.06 1.33 2.14
CA THR A 44 -0.97 1.49 3.59
C THR A 44 0.39 0.97 4.04
N PHE A 45 1.24 1.86 4.52
CA PHE A 45 2.56 1.50 5.03
C PHE A 45 2.44 1.05 6.48
N PHE A 46 3.15 -0.02 6.84
CA PHE A 46 3.24 -0.47 8.25
C PHE A 46 4.23 0.37 9.06
N LYS A 47 5.20 0.98 8.37
CA LYS A 47 6.20 1.86 8.96
C LYS A 47 6.35 3.07 8.06
N GLN A 48 6.71 4.21 8.63
CA GLN A 48 7.01 5.38 7.82
C GLN A 48 8.18 5.06 6.86
N PRO A 49 8.02 5.29 5.54
CA PRO A 49 9.12 5.10 4.61
C PRO A 49 10.32 5.95 5.04
N GLN A 50 11.51 5.38 5.04
CA GLN A 50 12.74 6.06 5.49
C GLN A 50 13.17 7.23 4.58
N SER A 51 12.62 7.31 3.36
CA SER A 51 12.86 8.39 2.41
C SER A 51 11.65 8.58 1.49
N ASP A 52 11.42 9.82 1.06
CA ASP A 52 10.42 10.18 0.06
C ASP A 52 10.69 9.51 -1.30
N ASP A 53 11.95 9.25 -1.65
CA ASP A 53 12.30 8.55 -2.90
C ASP A 53 11.76 7.12 -2.90
N LYS A 54 11.92 6.41 -1.78
CA LYS A 54 11.39 5.05 -1.62
C LYS A 54 9.86 5.03 -1.66
N LYS A 55 9.23 6.03 -1.04
CA LYS A 55 7.77 6.22 -1.11
C LYS A 55 7.31 6.41 -2.56
N ARG A 56 7.97 7.30 -3.32
CA ARG A 56 7.68 7.54 -4.73
C ARG A 56 7.86 6.31 -5.60
N LEU A 57 8.92 5.53 -5.36
CA LEU A 57 9.18 4.29 -6.08
C LEU A 57 8.02 3.30 -5.90
N ILE A 58 7.56 3.09 -4.66
CA ILE A 58 6.42 2.22 -4.37
C ILE A 58 5.12 2.78 -4.97
N GLU A 59 4.88 4.08 -4.86
CA GLU A 59 3.69 4.71 -5.46
C GLU A 59 3.67 4.55 -6.99
N ASN A 60 4.82 4.66 -7.66
CA ASN A 60 4.94 4.45 -9.10
C ASN A 60 4.67 2.98 -9.46
N GLU A 61 5.32 2.04 -8.77
CA GLU A 61 5.13 0.60 -8.99
C GLU A 61 3.66 0.21 -8.85
N MET A 62 2.98 0.69 -7.81
CA MET A 62 1.56 0.39 -7.59
C MET A 62 0.63 1.09 -8.59
N ASN A 63 1.02 2.24 -9.16
CA ASN A 63 0.27 2.85 -10.27
C ASN A 63 0.36 1.99 -11.54
N PHE A 64 1.52 1.41 -11.84
CA PHE A 64 1.67 0.45 -12.95
C PHE A 64 0.86 -0.81 -12.67
N TYR A 65 0.96 -1.37 -11.46
CA TYR A 65 0.21 -2.55 -11.05
C TYR A 65 -1.31 -2.36 -11.18
N LYS A 66 -1.84 -1.21 -10.76
CA LYS A 66 -3.25 -0.83 -10.94
C LYS A 66 -3.67 -0.83 -12.42
N THR A 67 -2.77 -0.43 -13.30
CA THR A 67 -3.05 -0.35 -14.74
C THR A 67 -3.13 -1.75 -15.36
N ASP A 68 -2.32 -2.69 -14.87
CA ASP A 68 -2.32 -4.08 -15.31
C ASP A 68 -3.60 -4.84 -14.88
N LEU A 69 -4.10 -4.59 -13.66
CA LEU A 69 -5.39 -5.13 -13.19
C LEU A 69 -6.62 -4.68 -14.01
N LYS A 70 -6.47 -3.67 -14.87
CA LYS A 70 -7.55 -3.15 -15.73
C LYS A 70 -7.52 -3.70 -17.16
N LYS A 71 -6.49 -4.48 -17.53
CA LYS A 71 -6.43 -5.19 -18.81
C LYS A 71 -7.14 -6.54 -18.70
#